data_AF-A0AAW3ADD7-F1
#
_entry.id   AF-A0AAW3ADD7-F1
#
_cell.length_a   1.000
_cell.length_b   1.000
_cell.length_c   1.000
_cell.angle_alpha   90.00
_cell.angle_beta   90.00
_cell.angle_gamma   90.00
#
_symmetry.space_group_name_H-M   'P 1'
#
loop_
_entity.id
_entity.type
_entity.pdbx_description
1 polymer ?
#
loop_
_entity_poly.entity_id
_entity_poly.type
_entity_poly.pdbx_seq_one_letter_code
_entity_poly.pdbx_strand_id
1 'polypeptide(L)'
;MVVCAFSIAFLFVTLWEVCRHVSVIQHSAVALTLIPIAFFLSNVLCTSYNVLGGTLQTFAKENAQALPQPLFYVIAAIRPLAAQAGLTDTLWMACLLFVAYGVTKVWYHLIDITRLLKASRRRLQLPELRELRRQEAAAKAKVEGRH
;
A
#
# COMPACT_ATOMS: atom_id res chain seq x y z
N MET A 1 6.77 -19.81 -12.24
CA MET A 1 6.54 -18.63 -11.35
C MET A 1 7.77 -17.75 -11.20
N VAL A 2 8.95 -18.29 -10.86
CA VAL A 2 10.19 -17.49 -10.69
C VAL A 2 10.59 -16.71 -11.95
N VAL A 3 10.52 -17.35 -13.13
CA VAL A 3 10.82 -16.69 -14.42
C VAL A 3 9.86 -15.54 -14.70
N CYS A 4 8.54 -15.73 -14.47
CA CYS A 4 7.55 -14.66 -14.65
C CYS A 4 7.78 -13.49 -13.69
N ALA A 5 8.10 -13.78 -12.41
CA ALA A 5 8.41 -12.75 -11.42
C ALA A 5 9.66 -11.95 -11.82
N PHE A 6 10.70 -12.63 -12.34
CA PHE A 6 11.91 -11.99 -12.85
C PHE A 6 11.63 -11.10 -14.07
N SER A 7 10.85 -11.59 -15.04
CA SER A 7 10.47 -10.82 -16.22
C SER A 7 9.64 -9.58 -15.87
N ILE A 8 8.74 -9.70 -14.90
CA ILE A 8 7.94 -8.57 -14.40
C ILE A 8 8.82 -7.53 -13.71
N ALA A 9 9.72 -7.96 -12.83
CA ALA A 9 10.65 -7.07 -12.15
C ALA A 9 11.57 -6.36 -13.15
N PHE A 10 12.09 -7.09 -14.14
CA PHE A 10 12.92 -6.54 -15.20
C PHE A 10 12.17 -5.51 -16.06
N LEU A 11 10.91 -5.81 -16.42
CA LEU A 11 10.08 -4.89 -17.19
C LEU A 11 9.76 -3.61 -16.39
N PHE A 12 9.60 -3.72 -15.07
CA PHE A 12 9.41 -2.58 -14.19
C PHE A 12 10.65 -1.68 -14.10
N VAL A 13 11.83 -2.28 -13.93
CA VAL A 13 13.11 -1.56 -13.88
C VAL A 13 13.39 -0.84 -15.20
N THR A 14 13.21 -1.53 -16.32
CA THR A 14 13.47 -0.96 -17.65
C THR A 14 12.49 0.16 -18.00
N LEU A 15 11.19 0.02 -17.69
CA LEU A 15 10.23 1.11 -17.90
C LEU A 15 10.51 2.32 -17.00
N TRP A 16 10.95 2.09 -15.76
CA TRP A 16 11.31 3.16 -14.83
C TRP A 16 12.50 3.98 -15.32
N GLU A 17 13.54 3.31 -15.85
CA GLU A 17 14.73 3.96 -16.40
C GLU A 17 14.39 4.78 -17.65
N VAL A 18 13.59 4.21 -18.57
CA VAL A 18 13.28 4.85 -19.86
C VAL A 18 12.30 6.02 -19.70
N CYS A 19 11.34 5.92 -18.76
CA CYS A 19 10.24 6.90 -18.65
C CYS A 19 10.48 7.99 -17.61
N ARG A 20 11.70 8.13 -17.08
CA ARG A 20 12.04 8.99 -15.93
C ARG A 20 11.73 10.48 -16.14
N HIS A 21 11.67 10.95 -17.39
CA HIS A 21 11.68 12.38 -17.72
C HIS A 21 10.32 13.00 -18.09
N VAL A 22 9.26 12.22 -18.32
CA VAL A 22 7.94 12.75 -18.74
C VAL A 22 6.84 12.16 -17.87
N SER A 23 6.12 12.99 -17.11
CA SER A 23 5.14 12.53 -16.11
C SER A 23 4.04 11.67 -16.73
N VAL A 24 3.53 12.03 -17.92
CA VAL A 24 2.48 11.25 -18.62
C VAL A 24 3.01 9.87 -19.04
N ILE A 25 4.22 9.81 -19.59
CA ILE A 25 4.84 8.54 -20.02
C ILE A 25 5.10 7.66 -18.80
N GLN A 26 5.50 8.23 -17.65
CA GLN A 26 5.69 7.49 -16.41
C GLN A 26 4.40 6.85 -15.89
N HIS A 27 3.24 7.53 -15.98
CA HIS A 27 1.98 6.98 -15.49
C HIS A 27 1.43 5.91 -16.45
N SER A 28 1.58 6.11 -17.76
CA SER A 28 1.26 5.09 -18.77
C SER A 28 2.14 3.86 -18.65
N ALA A 29 3.44 4.06 -18.37
CA ALA A 29 4.39 2.99 -18.10
C ALA A 29 3.99 2.17 -16.86
N VAL A 30 3.61 2.85 -15.77
CA VAL A 30 3.09 2.17 -14.57
C VAL A 30 1.80 1.39 -14.88
N ALA A 31 0.87 1.94 -15.65
CA ALA A 31 -0.34 1.23 -16.05
C ALA A 31 -0.02 -0.06 -16.85
N LEU A 32 0.94 0.00 -17.77
CA LEU A 32 1.39 -1.14 -18.56
C LEU A 32 2.10 -2.21 -17.71
N THR A 33 2.92 -1.82 -16.74
CA THR A 33 3.61 -2.78 -15.87
C THR A 33 2.69 -3.44 -14.85
N LEU A 34 1.58 -2.80 -14.51
CA LEU A 34 0.58 -3.35 -13.60
C LEU A 34 -0.18 -4.54 -14.19
N ILE A 35 -0.34 -4.63 -15.50
CA ILE A 35 -1.06 -5.74 -16.15
C ILE A 35 -0.40 -7.11 -15.86
N PRO A 36 0.91 -7.31 -16.12
CA PRO A 36 1.53 -8.61 -15.83
C PRO A 36 1.69 -8.85 -14.32
N ILE A 37 1.81 -7.80 -13.49
CA ILE A 37 1.77 -7.93 -12.02
C ILE A 37 0.40 -8.44 -11.57
N ALA A 38 -0.69 -7.86 -12.09
CA ALA A 38 -2.06 -8.24 -11.79
C ALA A 38 -2.33 -9.68 -12.21
N PHE A 39 -1.83 -10.10 -13.38
CA PHE A 39 -1.94 -11.48 -13.85
C PHE A 39 -1.25 -12.45 -12.90
N PHE A 40 -0.01 -12.14 -12.51
CA PHE A 40 0.74 -12.95 -11.56
C PHE A 40 0.03 -13.04 -10.21
N LEU A 41 -0.41 -11.90 -9.66
CA LEU A 41 -1.10 -11.83 -8.38
C LEU A 41 -2.40 -12.63 -8.39
N SER A 42 -3.17 -12.54 -9.47
CA SER A 42 -4.43 -13.28 -9.62
C SER A 42 -4.19 -14.80 -9.66
N ASN A 43 -3.13 -15.25 -10.33
CA ASN A 43 -2.73 -16.66 -10.34
C ASN A 43 -2.24 -17.13 -8.96
N VAL A 44 -1.46 -16.31 -8.26
CA VAL A 44 -1.03 -16.60 -6.88
C VAL A 44 -2.25 -16.75 -5.98
N LEU A 45 -3.18 -15.79 -6.01
CA LEU A 45 -4.39 -15.81 -5.18
C LEU A 45 -5.27 -17.02 -5.47
N CYS A 46 -5.48 -17.35 -6.76
CA CYS A 46 -6.25 -18.53 -7.16
C CYS A 46 -5.58 -19.82 -6.65
N THR A 47 -4.26 -19.93 -6.80
CA THR A 47 -3.49 -21.08 -6.32
C THR A 47 -3.56 -21.20 -4.80
N SER A 48 -3.32 -20.10 -4.08
CA SER A 48 -3.38 -20.05 -2.62
C SER A 48 -4.77 -20.41 -2.10
N TYR A 49 -5.84 -19.91 -2.72
CA TYR A 49 -7.21 -20.25 -2.36
C TYR A 49 -7.48 -21.75 -2.55
N ASN A 50 -7.07 -22.33 -3.68
CA ASN A 50 -7.29 -23.74 -3.95
C ASN A 50 -6.52 -24.65 -2.98
N VAL A 51 -5.26 -24.30 -2.66
CA VAL A 51 -4.47 -25.01 -1.68
C VAL A 51 -5.10 -24.92 -0.28
N LEU A 52 -5.47 -23.71 0.14
CA LEU A 52 -6.08 -23.49 1.45
C LEU A 52 -7.45 -24.19 1.56
N GLY A 53 -8.28 -24.10 0.53
CA GLY A 53 -9.57 -24.79 0.47
C GLY A 53 -9.41 -26.30 0.53
N GLY A 54 -8.42 -26.85 -0.18
CA GLY A 54 -8.08 -28.27 -0.11
C GLY A 54 -7.64 -28.70 1.29
N THR A 55 -6.76 -27.93 1.95
CA THR A 55 -6.30 -28.27 3.31
C THR A 55 -7.43 -28.18 4.33
N LEU A 56 -8.30 -27.17 4.24
CA LEU A 56 -9.49 -27.04 5.08
C LEU A 56 -10.46 -28.22 4.90
N GLN A 57 -10.71 -28.63 3.65
CA GLN A 57 -11.56 -29.80 3.39
C GLN A 57 -10.97 -31.10 3.95
N THR A 58 -9.66 -31.32 3.81
CA THR A 58 -8.98 -32.47 4.40
C THR A 58 -9.09 -32.45 5.92
N PHE A 59 -8.82 -31.30 6.55
CA PHE A 59 -8.94 -31.12 8.00
C PHE A 59 -10.36 -31.41 8.50
N ALA A 60 -11.39 -30.93 7.80
CA ALA A 60 -12.78 -31.15 8.17
C ALA A 60 -13.19 -32.63 8.05
N LYS A 61 -12.64 -33.37 7.08
CA LYS A 61 -12.88 -34.82 6.95
C LYS A 61 -12.23 -35.61 8.10
N GLU A 62 -11.01 -35.27 8.46
CA GLU A 62 -10.27 -35.93 9.56
C GLU A 62 -10.89 -35.64 10.93
N ASN A 63 -11.49 -34.45 11.11
CA ASN A 63 -12.04 -33.99 12.38
C ASN A 63 -13.58 -33.92 12.38
N ALA A 64 -14.25 -34.67 11.51
CA ALA A 64 -15.69 -34.57 11.26
C ALA A 64 -16.57 -34.73 12.52
N GLN A 65 -16.10 -35.49 13.51
CA GLN A 65 -16.82 -35.71 14.78
C GLN A 65 -16.56 -34.62 15.84
N ALA A 66 -15.45 -33.88 15.72
CA ALA A 66 -15.04 -32.84 16.65
C ALA A 66 -15.45 -31.43 16.19
N LEU A 67 -15.80 -31.27 14.91
CA LEU A 67 -16.17 -29.97 14.34
C LEU A 67 -17.66 -29.66 14.56
N PRO A 68 -18.01 -28.44 15.02
CA PRO A 68 -19.39 -27.96 15.00
C PRO A 68 -19.98 -28.04 13.58
N GLN A 69 -21.18 -28.60 13.44
CA GLN A 69 -21.91 -28.71 12.17
C GLN A 69 -21.86 -27.45 11.29
N PRO A 70 -22.11 -26.22 11.79
CA PRO A 70 -22.06 -25.02 10.94
C PRO A 70 -20.68 -24.80 10.29
N LEU A 71 -19.58 -25.09 10.98
CA LEU A 71 -18.24 -24.96 10.43
C LEU A 71 -17.97 -26.02 9.37
N PHE A 72 -18.45 -27.25 9.59
CA PHE A 72 -18.32 -28.32 8.62
C PHE A 72 -19.06 -27.98 7.30
N TYR A 73 -20.27 -27.42 7.38
CA TYR A 73 -21.01 -26.99 6.19
C TYR A 73 -20.33 -25.85 5.44
N VAL A 74 -19.78 -24.86 6.16
CA VAL A 74 -19.04 -23.75 5.53
C VAL A 74 -17.80 -24.26 4.80
N ILE A 75 -17.05 -25.18 5.42
CA ILE A 75 -15.85 -25.76 4.80
C ILE A 75 -16.22 -26.64 3.60
N ALA A 76 -17.30 -27.41 3.70
CA ALA A 76 -17.81 -28.23 2.60
C ALA A 76 -18.32 -27.39 1.42
N ALA A 77 -18.77 -26.16 1.67
CA ALA A 77 -19.21 -25.22 0.64
C ALA A 77 -18.05 -24.60 -0.16
N ILE A 78 -16.81 -24.68 0.33
CA ILE A 78 -15.63 -24.20 -0.39
C ILE A 78 -15.48 -25.03 -1.68
N ARG A 79 -15.70 -24.42 -2.84
CA ARG A 79 -15.46 -25.07 -4.14
C ARG A 79 -14.09 -24.63 -4.68
N PRO A 80 -13.28 -25.56 -5.20
CA PRO A 80 -12.05 -25.19 -5.89
C PRO A 80 -12.37 -24.35 -7.12
N LEU A 81 -11.60 -23.29 -7.35
CA LEU A 81 -11.67 -22.55 -8.61
C LEU A 81 -11.00 -23.40 -9.68
N ALA A 82 -11.81 -23.85 -10.64
CA ALA A 82 -11.38 -24.77 -11.70
C ALA A 82 -10.51 -24.08 -12.79
N ALA A 83 -10.52 -22.75 -12.87
CA ALA A 83 -9.84 -22.00 -13.92
C ALA A 83 -8.68 -21.16 -13.35
N GLN A 84 -7.58 -21.10 -14.10
CA GLN A 84 -6.56 -20.06 -13.94
C GLN A 84 -7.23 -18.68 -14.07
N ALA A 85 -6.65 -17.67 -13.40
CA ALA A 85 -7.20 -16.33 -13.39
C ALA A 85 -7.47 -15.85 -14.83
N GLY A 86 -8.72 -15.49 -15.11
CA GLY A 86 -9.14 -15.08 -16.44
C GLY A 86 -8.55 -13.72 -16.82
N LEU A 87 -8.67 -13.39 -18.11
CA LEU A 87 -8.29 -12.07 -18.60
C LEU A 87 -9.09 -10.97 -17.88
N THR A 88 -10.38 -11.20 -17.65
CA THR A 88 -11.27 -10.24 -16.98
C THR A 88 -10.88 -10.01 -15.52
N ASP A 89 -10.57 -11.08 -14.78
CA ASP A 89 -10.12 -10.98 -13.38
C ASP A 89 -8.80 -10.21 -13.28
N THR A 90 -7.91 -10.47 -14.23
CA THR A 90 -6.62 -9.78 -14.36
C THR A 90 -6.79 -8.30 -14.63
N LEU A 91 -7.72 -7.92 -15.52
CA LEU A 91 -8.00 -6.52 -15.83
C LEU A 91 -8.62 -5.79 -14.63
N TRP A 92 -9.57 -6.41 -13.92
CA TRP A 92 -10.12 -5.84 -12.69
C TRP A 92 -9.03 -5.64 -11.63
N MET A 93 -8.16 -6.62 -11.45
CA MET A 93 -7.04 -6.53 -10.53
C MET A 93 -6.06 -5.42 -10.93
N ALA A 94 -5.78 -5.26 -12.23
CA ALA A 94 -4.94 -4.17 -12.74
C ALA A 94 -5.57 -2.80 -12.48
N CYS A 95 -6.88 -2.65 -12.69
CA CYS A 95 -7.61 -1.43 -12.37
C CYS A 95 -7.55 -1.10 -10.87
N LEU A 96 -7.77 -2.09 -10.00
CA LEU A 96 -7.68 -1.91 -8.55
C LEU A 96 -6.27 -1.48 -8.12
N LEU A 97 -5.23 -2.11 -8.67
CA LEU A 97 -3.84 -1.74 -8.41
C LEU A 97 -3.52 -0.32 -8.91
N PHE A 98 -4.06 0.08 -10.05
CA PHE A 98 -3.87 1.43 -10.59
C PHE A 98 -4.55 2.49 -9.71
N VAL A 99 -5.77 2.22 -9.22
CA VAL A 99 -6.45 3.08 -8.25
C VAL A 99 -5.65 3.16 -6.95
N ALA A 100 -5.16 2.03 -6.43
CA ALA A 100 -4.33 2.00 -5.23
C ALA A 100 -3.03 2.81 -5.39
N TYR A 101 -2.39 2.74 -6.56
CA TYR A 101 -1.25 3.59 -6.91
C TYR A 101 -1.62 5.08 -6.86
N GLY A 102 -2.75 5.46 -7.46
CA GLY A 102 -3.25 6.84 -7.42
C GLY A 102 -3.51 7.34 -6.00
N VAL A 103 -4.22 6.54 -5.18
CA VAL A 103 -4.48 6.86 -3.77
C VAL A 103 -3.18 7.04 -3.00
N THR A 104 -2.21 6.16 -3.21
CA THR A 104 -0.89 6.23 -2.57
C THR A 104 -0.17 7.53 -2.93
N LYS A 105 -0.19 7.94 -4.21
CA LYS A 105 0.39 9.21 -4.65
C LYS A 105 -0.28 10.41 -3.99
N VAL A 106 -1.61 10.45 -3.96
CA VAL A 106 -2.37 11.52 -3.29
C VAL A 106 -2.01 11.59 -1.81
N TRP A 107 -1.91 10.43 -1.14
CA TRP A 107 -1.55 10.36 0.26
C TRP A 107 -0.14 10.90 0.52
N TYR A 108 0.84 10.54 -0.30
CA TYR A 108 2.19 11.10 -0.21
C TYR A 108 2.20 12.62 -0.37
N HIS A 109 1.48 13.15 -1.35
CA HIS A 109 1.37 14.60 -1.54
C HIS A 109 0.70 15.29 -0.35
N LEU A 110 -0.33 14.68 0.25
CA LEU A 110 -0.98 15.22 1.44
C LEU A 110 -0.03 15.24 2.65
N ILE A 111 0.76 14.18 2.84
CA ILE A 111 1.80 14.14 3.88
C ILE A 111 2.84 15.24 3.65
N ASP A 112 3.28 15.47 2.42
CA ASP A 112 4.26 16.51 2.14
C ASP A 112 3.68 17.92 2.36
N ILE A 113 2.45 18.18 1.93
CA ILE A 113 1.77 19.46 2.21
C ILE A 113 1.64 19.68 3.71
N THR A 114 1.22 18.66 4.48
CA THR A 114 1.09 18.80 5.93
C THR A 114 2.44 19.00 6.63
N ARG A 115 3.51 18.36 6.14
CA ARG A 115 4.89 18.61 6.61
C ARG A 115 5.33 20.04 6.32
N LEU A 116 5.07 20.54 5.11
CA LEU A 116 5.40 21.91 4.71
C LEU A 116 4.60 22.94 5.52
N LEU A 117 3.31 22.71 5.74
CA LEU A 117 2.46 23.56 6.59
C LEU A 117 2.97 23.56 8.05
N LYS A 118 3.36 22.41 8.59
CA LYS A 118 3.96 22.31 9.93
C LYS A 118 5.29 23.06 10.02
N ALA A 119 6.13 22.97 8.98
CA ALA A 119 7.38 23.71 8.90
C ALA A 119 7.14 25.23 8.80
N SER A 120 6.16 25.65 7.98
CA SER A 120 5.74 27.05 7.84
C SER A 120 5.22 27.61 9.17
N ARG A 121 4.32 26.90 9.85
CA ARG A 121 3.82 27.29 11.17
C ARG A 121 4.93 27.44 12.20
N ARG A 122 5.90 26.52 12.24
CA ARG A 122 7.08 26.64 13.10
C ARG A 122 7.92 27.89 12.80
N ARG A 123 8.08 28.23 11.52
CA ARG A 123 8.79 29.45 11.09
C ARG A 123 8.05 30.73 11.51
N LEU A 124 6.71 30.72 11.49
CA LEU A 124 5.89 31.85 11.93
C LEU A 124 5.88 32.05 13.45
N GLN A 125 6.00 30.98 14.24
CA GLN A 125 6.02 31.05 15.71
C GLN A 125 7.42 31.32 16.30
N LEU A 126 8.49 31.15 15.50
CA LEU A 126 9.87 31.40 15.90
C LEU A 126 10.17 32.86 16.30
N PRO A 127 9.65 33.88 15.61
CA PRO A 127 9.75 35.29 16.01
C PRO A 127 9.07 35.56 17.36
N GLU A 128 7.81 35.13 17.52
CA GLU A 128 7.04 35.32 18.76
C GLU A 128 7.72 34.68 19.97
N LEU A 129 8.24 33.44 19.82
CA LEU A 129 8.98 32.76 20.88
C LEU A 129 10.34 33.41 21.20
N ARG A 130 10.96 34.11 20.24
CA ARG A 130 12.19 34.88 20.47
C ARG A 130 11.88 36.19 21.20
N GLU A 131 10.76 36.84 20.88
CA GLU A 131 10.30 38.04 21.57
C GLU A 131 9.89 37.75 23.01
N LEU A 132 9.14 36.68 23.25
CA LEU A 132 8.81 36.22 24.61
C LEU A 132 10.07 35.94 25.43
N ARG A 133 11.08 35.26 24.85
CA ARG A 133 12.37 35.03 25.53
C ARG A 133 13.13 36.33 25.83
N ARG A 134 13.06 37.33 24.96
CA ARG A 134 13.66 38.66 25.21
C ARG A 134 12.92 39.41 26.32
N GLN A 135 11.59 39.32 26.35
CA GLN A 135 10.78 39.91 27.42
C GLN A 135 11.04 39.24 28.78
N GLU A 136 11.15 37.91 28.82
CA GLU A 136 11.53 37.17 30.02
C GLU A 136 12.95 37.53 30.51
N ALA A 137 13.92 37.65 29.60
CA ALA A 137 15.28 38.07 29.95
C ALA A 137 15.32 39.51 30.49
N ALA A 138 14.57 40.43 29.88
CA ALA A 138 14.44 41.81 30.34
C ALA A 138 13.73 41.90 31.69
N ALA A 139 12.70 41.08 31.93
CA ALA A 139 12.01 41.01 33.21
C ALA A 139 12.93 40.47 34.32
N LYS A 140 13.74 39.44 34.05
CA LYS A 140 14.72 38.90 35.00
C LYS A 140 15.81 39.91 35.36
N ALA A 141 16.38 40.59 34.36
CA ALA A 141 17.40 41.62 34.59
C ALA A 141 16.87 42.79 35.44
N LYS A 142 15.59 43.14 35.28
CA LYS A 142 14.92 44.20 36.07
C LYS A 142 14.65 43.79 37.52
N VAL A 143 14.55 42.49 37.80
CA VAL A 143 14.41 41.95 39.15
C VAL A 143 15.78 41.86 39.84
N GLU A 144 16.84 41.47 39.13
CA GLU A 144 18.21 41.44 39.68
C GLU A 144 18.79 42.83 39.95
N GLY A 145 18.50 43.84 39.12
CA GLY A 145 18.96 45.22 39.33
C GLY A 145 18.20 46.01 40.41
N ARG A 146 17.30 45.36 41.16
CA ARG A 146 16.54 45.96 42.28
C ARG A 146 17.00 45.50 43.67
N HIS A 147 18.02 44.64 43.73
CA HIS A 147 18.75 44.29 44.95
C HIS A 147 20.08 45.04 44.99
#